data_AF-A0A136HK16-F1
#
_entry.id   AF-A0A136HK16-F1
#
_cell.length_a   1.000
_cell.length_b   1.000
_cell.length_c   1.000
_cell.angle_alpha   90.00
_cell.angle_beta   90.00
_cell.angle_gamma   90.00
#
_symmetry.space_group_name_H-M   'P 1'
#
loop_
_entity.id
_entity.type
_entity.pdbx_description
1 polymer ?
#
loop_
_entity_poly.entity_id
_entity_poly.type
_entity_poly.pdbx_seq_one_letter_code
_entity_poly.pdbx_strand_id
1 'polypeptide(L)' 'MDYRETADIKEIQMKPSTPSRSDMARELRKQADCLRDEGNTAAEFWLAEQYEKTANLLN' A
#
# COMPACT_ATOMS: atom_id res chain seq x y z
N MET A 1 -14.09 -12.35 26.42
CA MET A 1 -13.34 -11.20 25.86
C MET A 1 -14.23 -10.60 24.79
N ASP A 2 -14.98 -9.55 25.12
CA ASP A 2 -15.90 -8.87 24.20
C ASP A 2 -15.14 -7.71 23.54
N TYR A 3 -14.88 -7.80 22.24
CA TYR A 3 -14.01 -6.84 21.50
C TYR A 3 -14.70 -5.50 21.20
N ARG A 4 -15.85 -5.22 21.82
CA ARG A 4 -16.67 -4.04 21.53
C ARG A 4 -16.29 -2.79 22.32
N GLU A 5 -15.48 -2.91 23.37
CA GLU A 5 -15.16 -1.80 24.28
C GLU A 5 -13.95 -0.95 23.85
N THR A 6 -13.17 -1.36 22.84
CA THR A 6 -11.99 -0.60 22.39
C THR A 6 -12.27 0.34 21.22
N ALA A 7 -13.53 0.58 20.86
CA ALA A 7 -13.92 1.42 19.75
C ALA A 7 -14.12 2.91 20.12
N ASP A 8 -13.71 3.35 21.31
CA ASP A 8 -13.65 4.78 21.66
C ASP A 8 -12.27 5.36 21.32
N ILE A 9 -11.85 5.15 20.06
CA ILE A 9 -10.66 5.79 19.52
C ILE A 9 -11.10 7.17 19.08
N LYS A 10 -10.91 8.14 19.99
CA LYS A 10 -10.92 9.58 19.69
C LYS A 10 -10.35 9.80 18.30
N GLU A 11 -11.21 10.24 17.37
CA GLU A 11 -10.81 10.69 16.04
C GLU A 11 -9.86 11.88 16.20
N ILE A 12 -8.57 11.57 16.34
CA ILE A 12 -7.51 12.52 16.07
C ILE A 12 -7.70 12.85 14.59
N GLN A 13 -8.29 14.02 14.31
CA GLN A 13 -8.33 14.66 13.01
C GLN A 13 -6.89 14.99 12.54
N MET A 14 -6.06 13.98 12.37
CA MET A 14 -5.03 14.04 11.34
C MET A 14 -5.81 13.97 10.05
N LYS A 15 -5.97 15.09 9.35
CA LYS A 15 -6.28 15.04 7.91
C LYS A 15 -5.34 13.97 7.34
N PRO A 16 -5.82 12.82 6.85
CA PRO A 16 -4.94 11.97 6.10
C PRO A 16 -4.59 12.83 4.89
N SER A 17 -3.37 13.38 4.88
CA SER A 17 -2.75 13.95 3.69
C SER A 17 -2.69 12.78 2.73
N THR A 18 -3.80 12.54 2.04
CA THR A 18 -3.93 11.46 1.09
C THR A 18 -2.82 11.72 0.09
N PRO A 19 -1.81 10.85 0.00
CA PRO A 19 -0.71 11.08 -0.91
C PRO A 19 -1.30 11.29 -2.31
N SER A 20 -0.71 12.20 -3.08
CA SER A 20 -1.16 12.45 -4.44
C SER A 20 -1.20 11.11 -5.19
N ARG A 21 -2.15 10.94 -6.13
CA ARG A 21 -2.20 9.75 -6.98
C ARG A 21 -0.84 9.47 -7.64
N SER A 22 -0.13 10.52 -8.01
CA SER A 22 1.23 10.44 -8.54
C SER A 22 2.26 9.94 -7.53
N ASP A 23 2.15 10.35 -6.26
CA ASP A 23 3.06 9.90 -5.21
C ASP A 23 2.79 8.43 -4.86
N MET A 24 1.53 8.02 -4.83
CA MET A 24 1.13 6.62 -4.65
C MET A 24 1.62 5.74 -5.80
N ALA A 25 1.44 6.19 -7.05
CA ALA A 25 1.93 5.47 -8.23
C ALA A 25 3.46 5.31 -8.20
N ARG A 26 4.19 6.33 -7.77
CA ARG A 26 5.65 6.26 -7.62
C ARG A 26 6.07 5.25 -6.55
N GLU A 27 5.41 5.27 -5.40
CA GLU A 27 5.75 4.35 -4.30
C GLU A 27 5.44 2.90 -4.67
N LEU A 28 4.30 2.65 -5.32
CA LEU A 28 3.93 1.31 -5.80
C LEU A 28 4.94 0.76 -6.81
N ARG A 29 5.45 1.58 -7.74
CA ARG A 29 6.52 1.16 -8.66
C ARG A 29 7.79 0.78 -7.91
N LYS A 30 8.20 1.60 -6.95
CA LYS A 30 9.38 1.31 -6.11
C LYS A 30 9.22 -0.01 -5.36
N GLN A 31 8.04 -0.27 -4.79
CA GLN A 31 7.75 -1.52 -4.10
C GLN A 31 7.74 -2.72 -5.06
N ALA A 32 7.21 -2.56 -6.27
CA ALA A 32 7.28 -3.59 -7.30
C ALA A 32 8.73 -3.92 -7.69
N ASP A 33 9.57 -2.91 -7.84
CA ASP A 33 10.99 -3.07 -8.16
C ASP A 33 11.74 -3.79 -7.02
N CYS A 34 11.53 -3.37 -5.76
CA CYS A 34 12.12 -4.07 -4.61
C CYS A 34 11.69 -5.55 -4.53
N LEU A 35 10.41 -5.84 -4.77
CA LEU A 35 9.92 -7.23 -4.76
C LEU A 35 10.45 -8.05 -5.94
N ARG A 36 10.82 -7.43 -7.07
CA ARG A 36 11.45 -8.10 -8.20
C ARG A 36 12.93 -8.39 -7.94
N ASP A 37 13.62 -7.45 -7.32
CA ASP A 37 15.05 -7.56 -7.05
C ASP A 37 15.35 -8.47 -5.85
N GLU A 38 14.52 -8.41 -4.81
CA GLU A 38 14.74 -9.13 -3.54
C GLU A 38 13.82 -10.34 -3.35
N GLY A 39 12.78 -10.48 -4.17
CA GLY A 39 11.79 -11.54 -4.06
C GLY A 39 12.37 -12.93 -4.32
N ASN A 40 12.00 -13.89 -3.48
CA ASN A 40 12.43 -15.29 -3.59
C ASN A 40 11.25 -16.25 -3.81
N THR A 41 10.02 -15.76 -3.65
CA THR A 41 8.80 -16.57 -3.71
C THR A 41 7.89 -16.11 -4.84
N ALA A 42 7.13 -17.05 -5.41
CA ALA A 42 6.14 -16.75 -6.45
C ALA A 42 5.09 -15.73 -5.98
N ALA A 43 4.78 -15.69 -4.68
CA ALA A 43 3.85 -14.72 -4.11
C ALA A 43 4.39 -13.28 -4.16
N GLU A 44 5.69 -13.07 -3.94
CA GLU A 44 6.33 -11.76 -4.02
C GLU A 44 6.37 -11.25 -5.46
N PHE A 45 6.70 -12.12 -6.43
CA PHE A 45 6.63 -11.77 -7.84
C PHE A 45 5.21 -11.44 -8.30
N TRP A 46 4.20 -12.19 -7.81
CA TRP A 46 2.80 -11.87 -8.08
C TRP A 46 2.40 -10.53 -7.47
N LEU A 47 2.81 -10.24 -6.24
CA LEU A 47 2.54 -8.98 -5.57
C LEU A 47 3.19 -7.79 -6.28
N ALA A 48 4.42 -7.96 -6.77
CA ALA A 48 5.10 -6.96 -7.60
C ALA A 48 4.29 -6.61 -8.86
N GLU A 49 3.75 -7.63 -9.53
CA GLU A 49 2.87 -7.43 -10.70
C GLU A 49 1.59 -6.66 -10.34
N GLN A 50 1.00 -6.93 -9.17
CA GLN A 50 -0.17 -6.18 -8.69
C GLN A 50 0.16 -4.72 -8.39
N TYR A 51 1.33 -4.44 -7.81
CA TYR A 51 1.79 -3.08 -7.55
C TYR A 51 2.04 -2.29 -8.84
N GLU A 52 2.63 -2.93 -9.85
CA GLU A 52 2.82 -2.29 -11.16
C GLU A 52 1.46 -1.99 -11.85
N LYS A 53 0.52 -2.95 -11.82
CA LYS A 53 -0.83 -2.76 -12.37
C LYS A 53 -1.57 -1.63 -11.68
N THR A 54 -1.53 -1.57 -10.35
CA THR A 54 -2.19 -0.50 -9.58
C THR A 54 -1.52 0.86 -9.78
N ALA A 55 -0.19 0.92 -9.89
CA ALA A 55 0.52 2.14 -10.25
C ALA A 55 0.11 2.67 -11.63
N ASN A 56 -0.08 1.79 -12.61
CA ASN A 56 -0.53 2.17 -13.95
C ASN A 56 -1.98 2.67 -13.99
N LEU A 57 -2.85 2.18 -13.11
CA LEU A 57 -4.23 2.68 -12.97
C LEU A 57 -4.31 4.04 -12.26
N LEU A 58 -3.29 4.38 -11.47
CA LEU A 58 -3.23 5.65 -10.73
C LEU A 58 -2.66 6.81 -11.55
N ASN A 59 -1.98 6.51 -12.65
CA ASN A 59 -1.24 7.45 -13.50
C ASN A 59 -2.10 8.02 -14.63
#